data_AF-A0A542B239-F1
#
_entry.id   AF-A0A542B239-F1
#
_cell.length_a   1.000
_cell.length_b   1.000
_cell.length_c   1.000
_cell.angle_alpha   90.00
_cell.angle_beta   90.00
_cell.angle_gamma   90.00
#
_symmetry.space_group_name_H-M   'P 1'
#
loop_
_entity.id
_entity.type
_entity.pdbx_description
1 polymer ?
#
loop_
_entity_poly.entity_id
_entity_poly.type
_entity_poly.pdbx_seq_one_letter_code
_entity_poly.pdbx_strand_id
1 'polypeptide(L)'
;MVRLATVAALWVLACPAAATSEVLRQGEFLQDYITCEAWMKREAADAEMHGLIGRWVIDALRHGSPSRLSRYGDGEVLDAVERQCRAQPTKTLTVATFLAGLRLPE
;
A
#
# COMPACT_ATOMS: atom_id res chain seq x y z
N MET A 1 28.01 -50.42 8.31
CA MET A 1 26.68 -49.80 8.46
C MET A 1 26.86 -48.29 8.37
N VAL A 2 26.75 -47.75 7.16
CA VAL A 2 27.15 -46.36 6.85
C VAL A 2 26.05 -45.75 5.99
N ARG A 3 25.53 -44.60 6.47
CA ARG A 3 24.86 -43.54 5.71
C ARG A 3 23.53 -43.87 5.02
N LEU A 4 22.44 -43.80 5.78
CA LEU A 4 21.07 -43.62 5.27
C LEU A 4 20.31 -42.48 5.97
N ALA A 5 21.02 -41.59 6.69
CA ALA A 5 20.40 -40.55 7.49
C ALA A 5 20.43 -39.14 6.84
N THR A 6 21.01 -38.98 5.66
CA THR A 6 21.32 -37.65 5.10
C THR A 6 20.37 -37.13 4.02
N VAL A 7 19.29 -37.85 3.68
CA VAL A 7 18.38 -37.42 2.59
C VAL A 7 17.08 -36.76 3.10
N ALA A 8 16.76 -36.88 4.40
CA ALA A 8 15.51 -36.36 4.95
C ALA A 8 15.53 -34.85 5.29
N ALA A 9 16.70 -34.19 5.30
CA ALA A 9 16.82 -32.80 5.72
C ALA A 9 16.62 -31.76 4.60
N LEU A 10 16.50 -32.17 3.33
CA LEU A 10 16.44 -31.24 2.20
C LEU A 10 15.03 -30.92 1.66
N TRP A 11 13.98 -31.52 2.24
CA TRP A 11 12.60 -31.30 1.78
C TRP A 11 11.82 -30.21 2.54
N VAL A 12 12.41 -29.61 3.58
CA VAL A 12 11.72 -28.60 4.42
C VAL A 12 12.01 -27.16 3.97
N LEU A 13 12.95 -26.93 3.05
CA LEU A 13 13.28 -25.57 2.57
C LEU A 13 12.48 -25.12 1.34
N ALA A 14 11.49 -25.89 0.91
CA ALA A 14 10.69 -25.60 -0.28
C ALA A 14 9.19 -25.47 0.05
N CYS A 15 8.82 -24.58 0.99
CA CYS A 15 7.50 -23.96 1.09
C CYS A 15 7.55 -22.78 2.08
N PRO A 16 6.97 -21.59 1.81
CA PRO A 16 6.04 -21.24 0.73
C PRO A 16 6.29 -19.82 0.16
N ALA A 17 7.20 -19.64 -0.79
CA ALA A 17 7.33 -18.35 -1.49
C ALA A 17 6.11 -18.03 -2.37
N ALA A 18 5.31 -19.04 -2.75
CA ALA A 18 4.09 -18.85 -3.54
C ALA A 18 2.86 -18.45 -2.71
N ALA A 19 2.80 -18.85 -1.43
CA ALA A 19 1.69 -18.44 -0.56
C ALA A 19 1.82 -16.96 -0.15
N THR A 20 3.04 -16.43 -0.06
CA THR A 20 3.26 -15.01 0.22
C THR A 20 2.86 -14.15 -0.97
N SER A 21 3.16 -14.55 -2.21
CA SER A 21 2.79 -13.75 -3.39
C SER A 21 1.28 -13.66 -3.61
N GLU A 22 0.53 -14.76 -3.42
CA GLU A 22 -0.93 -14.77 -3.60
C GLU A 22 -1.63 -13.95 -2.51
N VAL A 23 -1.16 -14.04 -1.26
CA VAL A 23 -1.67 -13.25 -0.12
C VAL A 23 -1.30 -11.77 -0.29
N LEU A 24 -0.09 -11.44 -0.74
CA LEU A 24 0.29 -10.07 -1.07
C LEU A 24 -0.57 -9.50 -2.21
N ARG A 25 -0.82 -10.29 -3.26
CA ARG A 25 -1.71 -9.92 -4.37
C ARG A 25 -3.16 -9.73 -3.94
N GLN A 26 -3.67 -10.55 -3.03
CA GLN A 26 -4.98 -10.35 -2.40
C GLN A 26 -5.01 -9.10 -1.51
N GLY A 27 -3.92 -8.79 -0.82
CA GLY A 27 -3.77 -7.55 -0.06
C GLY A 27 -3.78 -6.30 -0.94
N GLU A 28 -3.13 -6.36 -2.11
CA GLU A 28 -3.20 -5.31 -3.15
C GLU A 28 -4.61 -5.17 -3.73
N PHE A 29 -5.33 -6.29 -3.96
CA PHE A 29 -6.70 -6.28 -4.45
C PHE A 29 -7.71 -5.63 -3.49
N LEU A 30 -7.51 -5.75 -2.17
CA LEU A 30 -8.37 -5.10 -1.17
C LEU A 30 -8.20 -3.57 -1.11
N GLN A 31 -7.06 -3.04 -1.55
CA GLN A 31 -6.79 -1.60 -1.60
C GLN A 31 -7.75 -0.89 -2.57
N ASP A 32 -8.15 -1.56 -3.65
CA ASP A 32 -9.07 -1.03 -4.66
C ASP A 32 -10.53 -0.94 -4.19
N TYR A 33 -10.88 -1.51 -3.03
CA TYR A 33 -12.24 -1.37 -2.46
C TYR A 33 -12.38 -0.17 -1.52
N ILE A 34 -11.27 0.43 -1.07
CA ILE A 34 -11.32 1.63 -0.25
C ILE A 34 -11.61 2.80 -1.18
N THR A 35 -12.82 3.35 -1.13
CA THR A 35 -13.13 4.60 -1.84
C THR A 35 -12.58 5.80 -1.09
N CYS A 36 -12.36 6.88 -1.82
CA CYS A 36 -12.00 8.18 -1.25
C CYS A 36 -13.01 8.63 -0.19
N GLU A 37 -14.31 8.49 -0.47
CA GLU A 37 -15.35 8.79 0.51
C GLU A 37 -15.24 7.93 1.78
N ALA A 38 -15.01 6.62 1.62
CA ALA A 38 -14.89 5.71 2.76
C ALA A 38 -13.67 6.03 3.63
N TRP A 39 -12.54 6.39 3.02
CA TRP A 39 -11.35 6.80 3.75
C TRP A 39 -11.54 8.16 4.43
N MET A 40 -12.01 9.19 3.72
CA MET A 40 -12.22 10.53 4.30
C MET A 40 -13.22 10.52 5.47
N LYS A 41 -14.29 9.71 5.40
CA LYS A 41 -15.24 9.56 6.52
C LYS A 41 -14.66 8.80 7.71
N ARG A 42 -13.62 7.99 7.48
CA ARG A 42 -12.99 7.18 8.53
C ARG A 42 -12.23 8.02 9.53
N GLU A 43 -11.74 9.20 9.16
CA GLU A 43 -11.09 10.14 10.10
C GLU A 43 -11.94 10.40 11.35
N ALA A 44 -13.25 10.61 11.18
CA ALA A 44 -14.16 10.89 12.28
C ALA A 44 -14.57 9.64 13.08
N ALA A 45 -14.50 8.46 12.46
CA ALA A 45 -14.95 7.20 13.07
C ALA A 45 -13.80 6.42 13.73
N ASP A 46 -12.59 6.54 13.19
CA ASP A 46 -11.40 5.77 13.54
C ASP A 46 -10.15 6.48 12.98
N ALA A 47 -9.67 7.46 13.75
CA ALA A 47 -8.50 8.27 13.39
C ALA A 47 -7.20 7.43 13.28
N GLU A 48 -7.10 6.33 14.04
CA GLU A 48 -5.96 5.43 13.98
C GLU A 48 -5.91 4.70 12.62
N MET A 49 -7.02 4.11 12.20
CA MET A 49 -7.12 3.45 10.91
C MET A 49 -6.99 4.44 9.75
N HIS A 50 -7.54 5.65 9.87
CA HIS A 50 -7.32 6.71 8.90
C HIS A 50 -5.82 7.00 8.72
N GLY A 51 -5.09 7.13 9.84
CA GLY A 51 -3.64 7.36 9.84
C GLY A 51 -2.82 6.18 9.29
N LEU A 52 -3.23 4.93 9.57
CA LEU A 52 -2.59 3.74 9.01
C LEU A 52 -2.72 3.70 7.48
N ILE A 53 -3.92 3.95 6.96
CA ILE A 53 -4.17 4.02 5.52
C ILE A 53 -3.40 5.20 4.90
N GLY A 54 -3.36 6.35 5.57
CA GLY A 54 -2.59 7.51 5.12
C GLY A 54 -1.09 7.25 5.00
N ARG A 55 -0.48 6.53 5.95
CA ARG A 55 0.93 6.10 5.84
C ARG A 55 1.14 5.16 4.65
N TRP A 56 0.25 4.19 4.46
CA TRP A 56 0.32 3.31 3.30
C TRP A 56 0.26 4.08 1.97
N VAL A 57 -0.60 5.10 1.87
CA VAL A 57 -0.68 5.99 0.69
C VAL A 57 0.66 6.67 0.40
N ILE A 58 1.31 7.22 1.42
CA ILE A 58 2.61 7.89 1.29
C ILE A 58 3.68 6.89 0.84
N ASP A 59 3.74 5.71 1.47
CA ASP A 59 4.72 4.68 1.13
C ASP A 59 4.53 4.19 -0.31
N ALA A 60 3.28 3.98 -0.75
CA ALA A 60 2.96 3.58 -2.12
C ALA A 60 3.44 4.63 -3.14
N LEU A 61 3.22 5.91 -2.85
CA LEU A 61 3.68 7.01 -3.69
C LEU A 61 5.20 7.10 -3.76
N ARG A 62 5.87 7.04 -2.60
CA ARG A 62 7.33 7.10 -2.51
C ARG A 62 7.98 5.90 -3.18
N HIS A 63 7.38 4.71 -3.12
CA HIS A 63 7.87 3.53 -3.82
C HIS A 63 7.86 3.74 -5.35
N GLY A 64 6.78 4.30 -5.90
CA GLY A 64 6.66 4.57 -7.33
C GLY A 64 7.44 5.80 -7.82
N SER A 65 7.85 6.71 -6.94
CA SER A 65 8.57 7.94 -7.31
C SER A 65 9.51 8.46 -6.21
N PRO A 66 10.58 7.73 -5.85
CA PRO A 66 11.39 8.02 -4.67
C PRO A 66 12.08 9.38 -4.69
N SER A 67 12.71 9.72 -5.83
CA SER A 67 13.48 10.97 -5.99
C SER A 67 12.56 12.20 -6.01
N ARG A 68 11.48 12.15 -6.80
CA ARG A 68 10.51 13.25 -6.95
C ARG A 68 9.83 13.62 -5.64
N LEU A 69 9.51 12.63 -4.81
CA LEU A 69 8.77 12.87 -3.57
C LEU A 69 9.65 13.13 -2.35
N SER A 70 10.97 12.99 -2.48
CA SER A 70 11.93 13.20 -1.38
C SER A 70 11.87 14.61 -0.77
N ARG A 71 11.46 15.60 -1.56
CA ARG A 71 11.38 17.01 -1.14
C ARG A 71 10.11 17.40 -0.40
N TYR A 72 9.08 16.56 -0.44
CA TYR A 72 7.81 16.83 0.21
C TYR A 72 7.76 16.13 1.57
N GLY A 73 7.22 16.84 2.55
CA GLY A 73 6.82 16.25 3.82
C GLY A 73 5.64 15.30 3.63
N ASP A 74 5.52 14.32 4.52
CA ASP A 74 4.41 13.35 4.50
C ASP A 74 3.04 14.03 4.54
N GLY A 75 2.91 15.12 5.30
CA GLY A 75 1.69 15.93 5.34
C GLY A 75 1.34 16.57 3.99
N GLU A 76 2.33 17.08 3.26
CA GLU A 76 2.08 17.70 1.94
C GLU A 76 1.65 16.67 0.89
N VAL A 77 2.25 15.48 0.94
CA VAL A 77 1.87 14.35 0.09
C VAL A 77 0.45 13.91 0.42
N LEU A 78 0.13 13.75 1.70
CA LEU A 78 -1.19 13.33 2.17
C LEU A 78 -2.26 14.36 1.79
N ASP A 79 -2.00 15.64 2.02
CA ASP A 79 -2.88 16.74 1.63
C ASP A 79 -3.22 16.74 0.13
N ALA A 80 -2.25 16.38 -0.72
CA ALA A 80 -2.48 16.26 -2.16
C ALA A 80 -3.46 15.14 -2.50
N VAL A 81 -3.35 14.01 -1.81
CA VAL A 81 -4.27 12.86 -1.98
C VAL A 81 -5.65 13.19 -1.43
N GLU A 82 -5.74 13.84 -0.27
CA GLU A 82 -7.03 14.26 0.29
C GLU A 82 -7.75 15.27 -0.61
N ARG A 83 -7.03 16.24 -1.20
CA ARG A 83 -7.61 17.15 -2.21
C ARG A 83 -8.18 16.38 -3.39
N GLN A 84 -7.48 15.33 -3.83
CA GLN A 84 -7.96 14.48 -4.91
C GLN A 84 -9.21 13.69 -4.51
N CYS A 85 -9.23 13.17 -3.29
CA CYS A 85 -10.37 12.44 -2.75
C CYS A 85 -11.61 13.33 -2.54
N ARG A 86 -11.44 14.58 -2.08
CA ARG A 86 -12.52 15.57 -2.01
C ARG A 86 -13.11 15.88 -3.39
N ALA A 87 -12.26 15.94 -4.43
CA ALA A 87 -12.71 16.21 -5.80
C ALA A 87 -13.40 15.00 -6.46
N GLN A 88 -13.08 13.77 -6.04
CA GLN A 88 -13.56 12.54 -6.67
C GLN A 88 -13.91 11.46 -5.62
N PRO A 89 -14.98 11.65 -4.83
CA PRO A 89 -15.28 10.80 -3.67
C PRO A 89 -15.57 9.34 -4.03
N THR A 90 -16.10 9.09 -5.24
CA THR A 90 -16.46 7.74 -5.71
C THR A 90 -15.29 6.95 -6.29
N LYS A 91 -14.12 7.58 -6.48
CA LYS A 91 -12.92 6.88 -6.94
C LYS A 91 -12.30 6.06 -5.81
N THR A 92 -11.59 5.01 -6.20
CA THR A 92 -10.77 4.24 -5.26
C THR A 92 -9.61 5.10 -4.77
N LEU A 93 -9.17 4.83 -3.54
CA LEU A 93 -8.05 5.53 -2.94
C LEU A 93 -6.79 5.32 -3.77
N THR A 94 -6.54 4.11 -4.29
CA THR A 94 -5.44 3.82 -5.22
C THR A 94 -5.41 4.78 -6.42
N VAL A 95 -6.58 5.00 -7.06
CA VAL A 95 -6.69 5.90 -8.21
C VAL A 95 -6.41 7.35 -7.80
N ALA A 96 -6.95 7.80 -6.65
CA ALA A 96 -6.69 9.15 -6.16
C ALA A 96 -5.21 9.36 -5.80
N THR A 97 -4.59 8.38 -5.15
CA THR A 97 -3.16 8.35 -4.82
C THR A 97 -2.31 8.50 -6.08
N PHE A 98 -2.56 7.69 -7.12
CA PHE A 98 -1.85 7.80 -8.39
C PHE A 98 -2.00 9.19 -9.03
N LEU A 99 -3.23 9.71 -9.10
CA LEU A 99 -3.51 11.02 -9.70
C LEU A 99 -2.89 12.17 -8.90
N ALA A 100 -2.81 12.07 -7.57
CA ALA A 100 -2.13 13.03 -6.73
C ALA A 100 -0.63 13.04 -7.00
N GLY A 101 -0.01 11.86 -7.14
CA GLY A 101 1.40 11.72 -7.51
C GLY A 101 1.76 12.37 -8.85
N LEU A 102 0.84 12.36 -9.82
CA LEU A 102 1.03 13.05 -11.11
C LEU A 102 0.93 14.59 -11.01
N ARG A 103 0.28 15.12 -9.98
CA ARG A 103 0.04 16.56 -9.81
C ARG A 103 1.05 17.26 -8.91
N LEU A 104 1.81 16.50 -8.12
CA LEU A 104 2.91 17.04 -7.35
C LEU A 104 4.02 17.47 -8.32
N PRO A 105 4.45 18.75 -8.33
CA PRO A 105 5.47 19.21 -9.26
C PRO A 105 6.82 18.51 -9.05
N GLU A 106 7.70 18.58 -10.04
CA GLU A 106 9.09 18.06 -9.99
C GLU A 106 10.05 18.95 -9.24
#